data_AF-A0A099CYV2-F1
#
_entry.id   AF-A0A099CYV2-F1
#
_cell.length_a   1.000
_cell.length_b   1.000
_cell.length_c   1.000
_cell.angle_alpha   90.00
_cell.angle_beta   90.00
_cell.angle_gamma   90.00
#
_symmetry.space_group_name_H-M   'P 1'
#
loop_
_entity.id
_entity.type
_entity.pdbx_description
1 polymer ?
#
loop_
_entity_poly.entity_id
_entity_poly.type
_entity_poly.pdbx_seq_one_letter_code
_entity_poly.pdbx_strand_id
1 'polypeptide(L)'
;ARVLAVGDGTRRALLRVGCAQAQSPPRDREHSEGLLQHPWLQSVRGLRVNLITAPGGRGVLAATLAERGAQVRETHVYERARPRLGRRHVDKVLALDASAWLLVTSAQALDHLLQGLPEVAVQRLRTCRVVVSSARLQRHVREAGFGEPVRAASASGADLLDAVAAHLSPR
;
A
#
# COMPACT_ATOMS: atom_id res chain seq x y z
N ALA A 1 -9.97 24.88 -3.15
CA ALA A 1 -9.96 23.71 -4.06
C ALA A 1 -10.52 22.50 -3.32
N ARG A 2 -11.18 21.56 -4.01
CA ARG A 2 -11.61 20.28 -3.42
C ARG A 2 -10.41 19.34 -3.33
N VAL A 3 -10.19 18.72 -2.16
CA VAL A 3 -9.04 17.84 -1.92
C VAL A 3 -9.55 16.45 -1.54
N LEU A 4 -9.07 15.45 -2.25
CA LEU A 4 -9.43 14.05 -2.04
C LEU A 4 -8.17 13.21 -1.83
N ALA A 5 -8.27 12.23 -0.95
CA ALA A 5 -7.25 11.25 -0.65
C ALA A 5 -7.79 9.84 -0.91
N VAL A 6 -6.94 8.95 -1.43
CA VAL A 6 -7.33 7.55 -1.66
C VAL A 6 -7.60 6.80 -0.35
N GLY A 7 -6.88 7.13 0.74
CA GLY A 7 -7.07 6.52 2.04
C GLY A 7 -6.90 7.51 3.19
N ASP A 8 -7.38 7.12 4.38
CA ASP A 8 -7.47 7.97 5.56
C ASP A 8 -6.10 8.42 6.07
N GLY A 9 -5.05 7.60 5.92
CA GLY A 9 -3.69 7.98 6.25
C GLY A 9 -3.24 9.26 5.52
N THR A 10 -3.51 9.34 4.22
CA THR A 10 -3.22 10.52 3.40
C THR A 10 -4.17 11.68 3.74
N ARG A 11 -5.45 11.42 3.99
CA ARG A 11 -6.41 12.45 4.44
C ARG A 11 -5.92 13.12 5.72
N ARG A 12 -5.51 12.35 6.72
CA ARG A 12 -4.97 12.87 8.00
C ARG A 12 -3.67 13.65 7.80
N ALA A 13 -2.82 13.26 6.84
CA ALA A 13 -1.63 14.03 6.51
C ALA A 13 -1.98 15.39 5.90
N LEU A 14 -2.96 15.42 4.98
CA LEU A 14 -3.47 16.64 4.36
C LEU A 14 -4.11 17.59 5.39
N LEU A 15 -4.89 17.07 6.34
CA LEU A 15 -5.47 17.88 7.42
C LEU A 15 -4.38 18.57 8.27
N ARG A 16 -3.31 17.85 8.60
CA ARG A 16 -2.19 18.38 9.40
C ARG A 16 -1.45 19.54 8.73
N VAL A 17 -1.50 19.62 7.40
CA VAL A 17 -0.88 20.72 6.62
C VAL A 17 -1.90 21.79 6.20
N GLY A 18 -3.08 21.81 6.80
CA GLY A 18 -4.08 22.88 6.61
C GLY A 18 -5.14 22.61 5.53
N CYS A 19 -5.17 21.44 4.90
CA CYS A 19 -6.25 21.07 3.98
C CYS A 19 -7.50 20.62 4.74
N ALA A 20 -8.14 21.52 5.49
CA ALA A 20 -9.23 21.23 6.44
C ALA A 20 -10.43 20.45 5.87
N GLN A 21 -10.65 20.52 4.56
CA GLN A 21 -11.77 19.85 3.86
C GLN A 21 -11.34 18.59 3.08
N ALA A 22 -10.18 18.02 3.37
CA ALA A 22 -9.74 16.79 2.72
C ALA A 22 -10.68 15.62 3.06
N GLN A 23 -11.17 14.91 2.04
CA GLN A 23 -12.04 13.74 2.19
C GLN A 23 -11.37 12.48 1.63
N SER A 24 -11.75 11.32 2.15
CA SER A 24 -11.34 10.00 1.65
C SER A 24 -12.56 9.08 1.59
N PRO A 25 -12.54 8.03 0.75
CA PRO A 25 -13.61 7.02 0.77
C PRO A 25 -13.68 6.31 2.14
N PRO A 26 -14.77 5.58 2.41
CA PRO A 26 -14.87 4.68 3.54
C PRO A 26 -13.71 3.67 3.60
N ARG A 27 -13.43 3.16 4.79
CA ARG A 27 -12.25 2.32 5.09
C ARG A 27 -12.14 1.06 4.24
N ASP A 28 -13.27 0.42 3.95
CA ASP A 28 -13.37 -0.78 3.11
C ASP A 28 -13.11 -0.48 1.62
N ARG A 29 -13.02 0.80 1.25
CA ARG A 29 -12.90 1.32 -0.12
C ARG A 29 -11.72 2.26 -0.32
N GLU A 30 -10.66 2.13 0.49
CA GLU A 30 -9.44 2.94 0.39
C GLU A 30 -8.54 2.54 -0.80
N HIS A 31 -9.12 2.59 -2.00
CA HIS A 31 -8.48 2.29 -3.27
C HIS A 31 -9.05 3.18 -4.38
N SER A 32 -8.41 3.18 -5.54
CA SER A 32 -8.73 4.07 -6.68
C SER A 32 -10.22 4.02 -7.08
N GLU A 33 -10.77 2.81 -7.17
CA GLU A 33 -12.14 2.53 -7.58
C GLU A 33 -13.15 3.02 -6.53
N GLY A 34 -12.82 2.85 -5.24
CA GLY A 34 -13.61 3.38 -4.14
C GLY A 34 -13.63 4.92 -4.13
N LEU A 35 -12.48 5.54 -4.37
CA LEU A 35 -12.40 7.00 -4.50
C LEU A 35 -13.22 7.50 -5.71
N LEU A 36 -13.21 6.79 -6.85
CA LEU A 36 -13.98 7.15 -8.04
C LEU A 36 -15.51 7.11 -7.85
N GLN A 37 -16.00 6.51 -6.76
CA GLN A 37 -17.42 6.55 -6.36
C GLN A 37 -17.77 7.83 -5.57
N HIS A 38 -16.78 8.65 -5.22
CA HIS A 38 -17.02 9.88 -4.48
C HIS A 38 -17.95 10.83 -5.26
N PRO A 39 -18.94 11.50 -4.62
CA PRO A 39 -19.91 12.37 -5.30
C PRO A 39 -19.25 13.45 -6.16
N TRP A 40 -18.17 14.06 -5.66
CA TRP A 40 -17.43 15.09 -6.41
C TRP A 40 -16.76 14.59 -7.69
N LEU A 41 -16.57 13.27 -7.84
CA LEU A 41 -15.92 12.69 -9.01
C LEU A 41 -16.92 12.15 -10.05
N GLN A 42 -18.23 12.20 -9.79
CA GLN A 42 -19.25 11.73 -10.74
C GLN A 42 -19.46 12.70 -11.91
N SER A 43 -19.32 14.01 -11.66
CA SER A 43 -19.52 15.06 -12.65
C SER A 43 -18.31 15.99 -12.71
N VAL A 44 -17.30 15.58 -13.49
CA VAL A 44 -16.00 16.27 -13.59
C VAL A 44 -15.73 16.87 -14.97
N ARG A 45 -16.72 16.83 -15.88
CA ARG A 45 -16.60 17.37 -17.23
C ARG A 45 -16.16 18.84 -17.20
N GLY A 46 -15.09 19.17 -17.92
CA GLY A 46 -14.52 20.52 -17.98
C GLY A 46 -13.74 20.95 -16.73
N LEU A 47 -13.71 20.14 -15.66
CA LEU A 47 -12.91 20.45 -14.48
C LEU A 47 -11.44 20.10 -14.70
N ARG A 48 -10.56 20.88 -14.09
CA ARG A 48 -9.14 20.55 -13.99
C ARG A 48 -8.91 19.72 -12.75
N VAL A 49 -8.33 18.52 -12.92
CA VAL A 49 -7.97 17.63 -11.81
C VAL A 49 -6.46 17.42 -11.83
N ASN A 50 -5.81 17.70 -10.71
CA ASN A 50 -4.39 17.41 -10.53
C ASN A 50 -4.24 16.14 -9.67
N LEU A 51 -3.61 15.11 -10.22
CA LEU A 51 -3.27 13.89 -9.52
C LEU A 51 -1.83 14.00 -9.00
N ILE A 52 -1.70 14.17 -7.69
CA ILE A 52 -0.40 14.21 -7.01
C ILE A 52 0.03 12.76 -6.71
N THR A 53 1.01 12.25 -7.44
CA THR A 53 1.38 10.83 -7.40
C THR A 53 2.87 10.61 -7.69
N ALA A 54 3.29 9.36 -7.78
CA ALA A 54 4.56 8.94 -8.37
C ALA A 54 4.33 8.48 -9.82
N PRO A 55 5.38 8.45 -10.67
CA PRO A 55 5.27 7.84 -11.98
C PRO A 55 4.86 6.37 -11.88
N GLY A 56 4.07 5.94 -12.86
CA GLY A 56 3.55 4.58 -12.95
C GLY A 56 2.51 4.23 -11.88
N GLY A 57 1.84 3.09 -12.09
CA GLY A 57 0.75 2.64 -11.24
C GLY A 57 -0.36 2.03 -12.08
N ARG A 58 -1.56 1.88 -11.50
CA ARG A 58 -2.68 1.23 -12.19
C ARG A 58 -3.37 2.12 -13.24
N GLY A 59 -3.07 3.41 -13.29
CA GLY A 59 -3.68 4.37 -14.25
C GLY A 59 -5.18 4.63 -14.08
N VAL A 60 -5.89 3.84 -13.27
CA VAL A 60 -7.36 3.85 -13.14
C VAL A 60 -7.93 5.25 -12.88
N LEU A 61 -7.36 6.01 -11.94
CA LEU A 61 -7.86 7.36 -11.62
C LEU A 61 -7.73 8.31 -12.81
N ALA A 62 -6.56 8.35 -13.45
CA ALA A 62 -6.30 9.26 -14.55
C ALA A 62 -7.20 8.95 -15.75
N ALA A 63 -7.25 7.67 -16.14
CA ALA A 63 -8.07 7.20 -17.25
C ALA A 63 -9.56 7.49 -17.02
N THR A 64 -10.12 7.05 -15.88
CA THR A 64 -11.56 7.22 -15.62
C THR A 64 -11.97 8.69 -15.48
N LEU A 65 -11.14 9.56 -14.90
CA LEU A 65 -11.46 10.99 -14.81
C LEU A 65 -11.40 11.68 -16.17
N ALA A 66 -10.44 11.32 -17.02
CA ALA A 66 -10.35 11.82 -18.39
C ALA A 66 -11.55 11.35 -19.23
N GLU A 67 -11.95 10.07 -19.12
CA GLU A 67 -13.15 9.52 -19.75
C GLU A 67 -14.42 10.27 -19.31
N ARG A 68 -14.49 10.71 -18.05
CA ARG A 68 -15.57 11.56 -17.53
C ARG A 68 -15.48 13.03 -17.98
N GLY A 69 -14.50 13.37 -18.82
CA GLY A 69 -14.32 14.69 -19.42
C GLY A 69 -13.52 15.69 -18.57
N ALA A 70 -12.78 15.24 -17.56
CA ALA A 70 -11.88 16.11 -16.81
C ALA A 70 -10.59 16.37 -17.60
N GLN A 71 -10.01 17.56 -17.42
CA GLN A 71 -8.65 17.87 -17.81
C GLN A 71 -7.71 17.37 -16.70
N VAL A 72 -7.21 16.14 -16.87
CA VAL A 72 -6.36 15.49 -15.87
C VAL A 72 -4.90 15.85 -16.12
N ARG A 73 -4.23 16.32 -15.07
CA ARG A 73 -2.77 16.47 -15.04
C ARG A 73 -2.21 15.58 -13.95
N GLU A 74 -1.23 14.75 -14.29
CA GLU A 74 -0.44 14.03 -13.28
C GLU A 74 0.77 14.89 -12.88
N THR A 75 0.94 15.11 -11.59
CA THR A 75 2.12 15.76 -11.03
C THR A 75 2.90 14.72 -10.23
N HIS A 76 4.04 14.32 -10.78
CA HIS A 76 4.94 13.37 -10.14
C HIS A 76 5.79 14.09 -9.08
N VAL A 77 5.56 13.81 -7.81
CA VAL A 77 6.26 14.50 -6.68
C VAL A 77 7.20 13.58 -5.90
N TYR A 78 7.21 12.29 -6.24
CA TYR A 78 8.13 11.31 -5.69
C TYR A 78 8.30 10.15 -6.66
N GLU A 79 9.28 9.28 -6.44
CA GLU A 79 9.47 8.03 -7.17
C GLU A 79 9.63 6.85 -6.22
N ARG A 80 9.30 5.64 -6.70
CA ARG A 80 9.45 4.40 -5.92
C ARG A 80 10.79 3.78 -6.24
N ALA A 81 11.78 4.01 -5.38
CA ALA A 81 13.11 3.44 -5.53
C ALA A 81 13.26 2.11 -4.77
N ARG A 82 14.24 1.30 -5.18
CA ARG A 82 14.69 0.14 -4.39
C ARG A 82 15.35 0.64 -3.09
N PRO A 83 15.09 0.00 -1.94
CA PRO A 83 15.74 0.38 -0.70
C PRO A 83 17.24 0.09 -0.78
N ARG A 84 18.05 0.96 -0.18
CA ARG A 84 19.50 0.71 -0.01
C ARG A 84 19.70 -0.26 1.15
N LEU A 85 19.75 -1.56 0.83
CA LEU A 85 20.03 -2.61 1.79
C LEU A 85 21.55 -2.81 1.89
N GLY A 86 22.01 -3.08 3.10
CA GLY A 86 23.44 -3.19 3.42
C GLY A 86 23.61 -4.17 4.57
N ARG A 87 24.86 -4.39 4.99
CA ARG A 87 25.20 -5.47 5.92
C ARG A 87 24.32 -5.51 7.19
N ARG A 88 24.12 -4.34 7.83
CA ARG A 88 23.25 -4.20 9.02
C ARG A 88 21.81 -4.66 8.81
N HIS A 89 21.26 -4.51 7.60
CA HIS A 89 19.89 -4.91 7.30
C HIS A 89 19.83 -6.43 7.08
N VAL A 90 20.84 -6.98 6.39
CA VAL A 90 20.98 -8.42 6.19
C VAL A 90 21.14 -9.14 7.53
N ASP A 91 22.01 -8.64 8.41
CA ASP A 91 22.24 -9.26 9.73
C ASP A 91 20.96 -9.26 10.58
N LYS A 92 20.17 -8.18 10.54
CA LYS A 92 18.85 -8.13 11.22
C LYS A 92 17.87 -9.17 10.67
N VAL A 93 17.84 -9.37 9.36
CA VAL A 93 17.01 -10.39 8.74
C VAL A 93 17.47 -11.79 9.16
N LEU A 94 18.78 -12.05 9.14
CA LEU A 94 19.35 -13.34 9.52
C LEU A 94 19.13 -13.69 10.99
N ALA A 95 19.01 -12.68 11.86
CA ALA A 95 18.71 -12.83 13.28
C ALA A 95 17.22 -13.04 13.58
N LEU A 96 16.32 -12.98 12.60
CA LEU A 96 14.90 -13.27 12.81
C LEU A 96 14.71 -14.74 13.21
N ASP A 97 13.87 -14.96 14.22
CA ASP A 97 13.40 -16.29 14.59
C ASP A 97 12.07 -16.63 13.87
N ALA A 98 11.62 -17.88 14.02
CA ALA A 98 10.41 -18.37 13.36
C ALA A 98 9.10 -17.72 13.87
N SER A 99 9.14 -16.99 14.98
CA SER A 99 7.99 -16.24 15.51
C SER A 99 7.82 -14.86 14.86
N ALA A 100 8.81 -14.42 14.07
CA ALA A 100 8.76 -13.14 13.38
C ALA A 100 7.60 -13.10 12.35
N TRP A 101 6.97 -11.94 12.29
CA TRP A 101 5.90 -11.63 11.34
C TRP A 101 6.35 -10.58 10.33
N LEU A 102 6.07 -10.85 9.07
CA LEU A 102 6.25 -9.91 7.97
C LEU A 102 4.90 -9.29 7.60
N LEU A 103 4.81 -7.97 7.72
CA LEU A 103 3.60 -7.21 7.39
C LEU A 103 3.74 -6.64 5.97
N VAL A 104 3.03 -7.22 5.01
CA VAL A 104 3.16 -6.86 3.59
C VAL A 104 1.93 -6.08 3.11
N THR A 105 2.15 -4.82 2.74
CA THR A 105 1.11 -3.93 2.21
C THR A 105 1.31 -3.55 0.74
N SER A 106 2.42 -3.97 0.14
CA SER A 106 2.76 -3.66 -1.25
C SER A 106 3.60 -4.78 -1.90
N ALA A 107 3.14 -5.25 -3.06
CA ALA A 107 3.84 -6.23 -3.88
C ALA A 107 5.20 -5.69 -4.33
N GLN A 108 5.22 -4.47 -4.87
CA GLN A 108 6.46 -3.85 -5.33
C GLN A 108 7.49 -3.66 -4.20
N ALA A 109 7.03 -3.33 -2.99
CA ALA A 109 7.94 -3.18 -1.85
C ALA A 109 8.55 -4.54 -1.45
N LEU A 110 7.75 -5.60 -1.48
CA LEU A 110 8.24 -6.96 -1.25
C LEU A 110 9.23 -7.37 -2.32
N ASP A 111 8.92 -7.17 -3.60
CA ASP A 111 9.80 -7.54 -4.71
C ASP A 111 11.14 -6.81 -4.61
N HIS A 112 11.11 -5.51 -4.30
CA HIS A 112 12.32 -4.72 -4.06
C HIS A 112 13.12 -5.21 -2.86
N LEU A 113 12.46 -5.65 -1.78
CA LEU A 113 13.12 -6.24 -0.61
C LEU A 113 13.81 -7.55 -0.96
N LEU A 114 13.11 -8.47 -1.64
CA LEU A 114 13.64 -9.78 -2.01
C LEU A 114 14.81 -9.66 -3.00
N GLN A 115 14.68 -8.81 -4.02
CA GLN A 115 15.74 -8.56 -5.00
C GLN A 115 16.98 -7.89 -4.40
N GLY A 116 16.82 -7.14 -3.31
CA GLY A 116 17.92 -6.42 -2.65
C GLY A 116 18.64 -7.23 -1.57
N LEU A 117 18.12 -8.39 -1.17
CA LEU A 117 18.71 -9.25 -0.15
C LEU A 117 19.50 -10.39 -0.79
N PRO A 118 20.60 -10.85 -0.14
CA PRO A 118 21.25 -12.08 -0.55
C PRO A 118 20.31 -13.28 -0.31
N GLU A 119 20.47 -14.34 -1.10
CA GLU A 119 19.57 -15.50 -1.08
C GLU A 119 19.39 -16.10 0.33
N VAL A 120 20.46 -16.18 1.13
CA VAL A 120 20.38 -16.68 2.51
C VAL A 120 19.42 -15.87 3.40
N ALA A 121 19.34 -14.56 3.19
CA ALA A 121 18.42 -13.69 3.92
C ALA A 121 16.99 -13.78 3.37
N VAL A 122 16.82 -13.98 2.06
CA VAL A 122 15.52 -14.27 1.44
C VAL A 122 14.93 -15.57 2.00
N GLN A 123 15.74 -16.62 2.07
CA GLN A 123 15.33 -17.90 2.66
C GLN A 123 14.92 -17.74 4.12
N ARG A 124 15.65 -16.94 4.90
CA ARG A 124 15.26 -16.60 6.28
C ARG A 124 13.93 -15.83 6.35
N LEU A 125 13.67 -14.87 5.46
CA LEU A 125 12.38 -14.18 5.44
C LEU A 125 11.22 -15.12 5.12
N ARG A 126 11.43 -16.09 4.22
CA ARG A 126 10.39 -17.07 3.85
C ARG A 126 9.97 -17.98 5.00
N THR A 127 10.77 -18.11 6.06
CA THR A 127 10.37 -18.83 7.28
C THR A 127 9.48 -18.00 8.21
N CYS A 128 9.35 -16.69 7.98
CA CYS A 128 8.50 -15.82 8.79
C CYS A 128 7.02 -16.03 8.44
N ARG A 129 6.14 -15.79 9.42
CA ARG A 129 4.70 -15.72 9.17
C ARG A 129 4.39 -14.42 8.45
N VAL A 130 3.41 -14.43 7.55
CA VAL A 130 3.09 -13.25 6.73
C VAL A 130 1.66 -12.80 6.99
N VAL A 131 1.49 -11.49 7.19
CA VAL A 131 0.20 -10.81 7.13
C VAL A 131 0.16 -9.95 5.87
N VAL A 132 -0.96 -9.97 5.16
CA VAL A 132 -1.15 -9.17 3.94
C VAL A 132 -2.43 -8.34 3.99
N SER A 133 -2.43 -7.18 3.33
CA SER A 133 -3.57 -6.25 3.33
C SER A 133 -4.65 -6.52 2.27
N SER A 134 -4.45 -7.49 1.37
CA SER A 134 -5.42 -7.77 0.30
C SER A 134 -5.28 -9.18 -0.28
N ALA A 135 -6.35 -9.68 -0.91
CA ALA A 135 -6.35 -10.97 -1.61
C ALA A 135 -5.31 -11.03 -2.76
N ARG A 136 -5.08 -9.89 -3.44
CA ARG A 136 -4.03 -9.80 -4.48
C ARG A 136 -2.65 -10.06 -3.89
N LEU A 137 -2.38 -9.55 -2.68
CA LEU A 137 -1.12 -9.79 -2.00
C LEU A 137 -1.01 -11.22 -1.47
N GLN A 138 -2.12 -11.87 -1.07
CA GLN A 138 -2.09 -13.29 -0.67
C GLN A 138 -1.51 -14.16 -1.79
N ARG A 139 -1.92 -13.93 -3.04
CA ARG A 139 -1.38 -14.63 -4.20
C ARG A 139 0.11 -14.31 -4.40
N HIS A 140 0.44 -13.02 -4.40
CA HIS A 140 1.80 -12.53 -4.66
C HIS A 140 2.83 -13.10 -3.67
N VAL A 141 2.51 -13.17 -2.37
CA VAL A 141 3.44 -13.72 -1.37
C VAL A 141 3.61 -15.23 -1.49
N ARG A 142 2.56 -15.97 -1.87
CA ARG A 142 2.67 -17.42 -2.15
C ARG A 142 3.56 -17.68 -3.35
N GLU A 143 3.36 -16.94 -4.45
CA GLU A 143 4.22 -17.02 -5.65
C GLU A 143 5.67 -16.65 -5.35
N ALA A 144 5.90 -15.74 -4.40
CA ALA A 144 7.23 -15.38 -3.91
C ALA A 144 7.86 -16.43 -2.95
N GLY A 145 7.17 -17.54 -2.66
CA GLY A 145 7.67 -18.66 -1.87
C GLY A 145 7.50 -18.53 -0.36
N PHE A 146 6.62 -17.64 0.11
CA PHE A 146 6.20 -17.62 1.51
C PHE A 146 5.13 -18.69 1.80
N GLY A 147 4.99 -19.05 3.07
CA GLY A 147 3.89 -19.90 3.53
C GLY A 147 2.51 -19.23 3.42
N GLU A 148 1.49 -19.87 4.00
CA GLU A 148 0.11 -19.39 3.94
C GLU A 148 -0.07 -18.05 4.68
N PRO A 149 -0.45 -16.96 3.98
CA PRO A 149 -0.55 -15.64 4.59
C PRO A 149 -1.92 -15.40 5.25
N VAL A 150 -1.89 -14.73 6.40
CA VAL A 150 -3.10 -14.19 7.06
C VAL A 150 -3.53 -12.90 6.37
N ARG A 151 -4.83 -12.75 6.09
CA ARG A 151 -5.38 -11.52 5.49
C ARG A 151 -5.87 -10.57 6.58
N ALA A 152 -5.32 -9.36 6.62
CA ALA A 152 -5.83 -8.27 7.44
C ALA A 152 -7.05 -7.60 6.79
N ALA A 153 -7.83 -6.85 7.57
CA ALA A 153 -9.01 -6.15 7.07
C ALA A 153 -8.67 -4.98 6.13
N SER A 154 -7.51 -4.33 6.32
CA SER A 154 -7.00 -3.27 5.44
C SER A 154 -5.47 -3.18 5.50
N ALA A 155 -4.91 -2.17 4.82
CA ALA A 155 -3.48 -1.84 4.88
C ALA A 155 -3.11 -0.99 6.10
N SER A 156 -4.06 -0.64 6.98
CA SER A 156 -3.78 0.14 8.18
C SER A 156 -2.92 -0.66 9.17
N GLY A 157 -2.00 0.02 9.87
CA GLY A 157 -1.13 -0.62 10.86
C GLY A 157 -1.90 -1.35 11.96
N ALA A 158 -3.03 -0.78 12.41
CA ALA A 158 -3.91 -1.41 13.41
C ALA A 158 -4.46 -2.75 12.92
N ASP A 159 -5.05 -2.81 11.72
CA ASP A 159 -5.60 -4.09 11.20
C ASP A 159 -4.53 -5.15 10.97
N LEU A 160 -3.34 -4.74 10.52
CA LEU A 160 -2.24 -5.68 10.34
C LEU A 160 -1.82 -6.27 11.68
N LEU A 161 -1.76 -5.45 12.74
CA LEU A 161 -1.42 -5.90 14.09
C LEU A 161 -2.55 -6.72 14.73
N ASP A 162 -3.82 -6.35 14.53
CA ASP A 162 -4.97 -7.11 15.01
C ASP A 162 -5.00 -8.51 14.37
N ALA A 163 -4.72 -8.59 13.06
CA ALA A 163 -4.61 -9.85 12.35
C ALA A 163 -3.45 -10.71 12.90
N VAL A 164 -2.31 -10.11 13.24
CA VAL A 164 -1.21 -10.80 13.93
C VAL A 164 -1.67 -11.30 15.30
N ALA A 165 -2.25 -10.42 16.13
CA ALA A 165 -2.66 -10.73 17.50
C ALA A 165 -3.69 -11.86 17.56
N ALA A 166 -4.66 -11.89 16.64
CA ALA A 166 -5.64 -12.97 16.52
C ALA A 166 -5.03 -14.34 16.17
N HIS A 167 -3.78 -14.36 15.69
CA HIS A 167 -3.07 -15.57 15.26
C HIS A 167 -1.80 -15.84 16.07
N LEU A 168 -1.55 -15.08 17.13
CA LEU A 168 -0.59 -15.44 18.17
C LEU A 168 -1.25 -16.50 19.05
N SER A 169 -0.63 -17.68 19.14
CA SER A 169 -1.04 -18.66 20.15
C SER A 169 -0.86 -18.03 21.54
N PRO A 170 -1.79 -18.23 22.48
CA PRO A 170 -1.53 -17.89 23.88
C PRO A 170 -0.27 -18.66 24.31
N ARG A 171 0.69 -17.93 24.88
CA ARG A 171 1.89 -18.50 25.48
C ARG A 171 1.53 -19.29 26.74
#